data_AF-A0A7Y9N1L2-F1
#
_entry.id   AF-A0A7Y9N1L2-F1
#
_cell.length_a   1.000
_cell.length_b   1.000
_cell.length_c   1.000
_cell.angle_alpha   90.00
_cell.angle_beta   90.00
_cell.angle_gamma   90.00
#
_symmetry.space_group_name_H-M   'P 1'
#
loop_
_entity.id
_entity.type
_entity.pdbx_description
1 polymer ?
#
loop_
_entity_poly.entity_id
_entity_poly.type
_entity_poly.pdbx_seq_one_letter_code
_entity_poly.pdbx_strand_id
1 'polypeptide(L)'
;MAEWLTADDEDLPTLWPDVPMNDDAATLYLNAAKEACLAYAPALAEGASIPDGWRLAQALQARNTYNSSKAAPGGDFDGGGYGISAFPLDWQVKQLLRPRRALGAIA
;
A
#
# COMPACT_ATOMS: atom_id res chain seq x y z
N MET A 1 15.13 12.21 1.00
CA MET A 1 14.11 12.20 -0.07
C MET A 1 13.11 11.14 0.35
N ALA A 2 11.82 11.43 0.37
CA ALA A 2 10.84 10.45 0.85
C ALA A 2 10.73 9.31 -0.17
N GLU A 3 11.09 8.11 0.26
CA GLU A 3 10.99 6.86 -0.50
C GLU A 3 9.69 6.12 -0.16
N TRP A 4 9.42 5.00 -0.82
CA TRP A 4 8.29 4.15 -0.46
C TRP A 4 8.56 3.45 0.89
N LEU A 5 7.51 3.07 1.61
CA LEU A 5 7.67 2.30 2.85
C LEU A 5 8.23 0.90 2.55
N THR A 6 9.15 0.49 3.40
CA THR A 6 9.79 -0.83 3.45
C THR A 6 9.47 -1.52 4.78
N ALA A 7 9.79 -2.82 4.90
CA ALA A 7 9.54 -3.58 6.13
C ALA A 7 10.37 -3.07 7.32
N ASP A 8 11.53 -2.47 7.05
CA ASP A 8 12.46 -1.96 8.06
C ASP A 8 12.16 -0.52 8.51
N ASP A 9 11.19 0.18 7.88
CA ASP A 9 10.84 1.56 8.26
C ASP A 9 10.27 1.61 9.69
N GLU A 10 10.83 2.48 10.54
CA GLU A 10 10.32 2.72 11.91
C GLU A 10 8.88 3.27 11.93
N ASP A 11 8.47 3.93 10.85
CA ASP A 11 7.11 4.47 10.67
C ASP A 11 6.08 3.39 10.33
N LEU A 12 6.52 2.22 9.85
CA LEU A 12 5.63 1.15 9.40
C LEU A 12 4.62 0.71 10.47
N PRO A 13 5.01 0.39 11.72
CA PRO A 13 4.04 0.05 12.77
C PRO A 13 3.12 1.22 13.16
N THR A 14 3.53 2.47 12.94
CA THR A 14 2.69 3.65 13.18
C THR A 14 1.59 3.76 12.11
N LEU A 15 1.93 3.52 10.85
CA LEU A 15 1.01 3.61 9.71
C LEU A 15 0.16 2.33 9.53
N TRP A 16 0.71 1.18 9.92
CA TRP A 16 0.07 -0.12 9.87
C TRP A 16 0.36 -0.92 11.17
N PRO A 17 -0.42 -0.68 12.24
CA PRO A 17 -0.21 -1.33 13.54
C PRO A 17 -0.35 -2.87 13.52
N ASP A 18 -1.14 -3.39 12.58
CA ASP A 18 -1.42 -4.82 12.41
C ASP A 18 -0.46 -5.50 11.40
N VAL A 19 0.71 -4.90 11.14
CA VAL A 19 1.69 -5.45 10.19
C VAL A 19 2.12 -6.88 10.61
N PRO A 20 2.26 -7.82 9.66
CA PRO A 20 2.78 -9.15 10.00
C PRO A 20 4.18 -9.06 10.62
N MET A 21 4.43 -9.81 11.70
CA MET A 21 5.73 -9.90 12.38
C MET A 21 6.85 -10.51 11.51
N ASN A 22 6.51 -11.07 10.35
CA ASN A 22 7.48 -11.61 9.41
C ASN A 22 7.78 -10.55 8.34
N ASP A 23 9.02 -10.07 8.33
CA ASP A 23 9.49 -9.00 7.45
C ASP A 23 9.42 -9.37 5.97
N ASP A 24 9.62 -10.64 5.60
CA ASP A 24 9.46 -11.12 4.22
C ASP A 24 7.99 -11.01 3.76
N ALA A 25 7.06 -11.36 4.66
CA ALA A 25 5.64 -11.23 4.39
C ALA A 25 5.24 -9.75 4.31
N ALA A 26 5.72 -8.91 5.22
CA ALA A 26 5.48 -7.46 5.19
C ALA A 26 5.99 -6.85 3.88
N THR A 27 7.21 -7.21 3.48
CA THR A 27 7.83 -6.79 2.22
C THR A 27 6.99 -7.18 1.00
N LEU A 28 6.48 -8.42 0.98
CA LEU A 28 5.62 -8.88 -0.11
C LEU A 28 4.34 -8.03 -0.25
N TYR A 29 3.64 -7.76 0.86
CA TYR A 29 2.43 -6.94 0.84
C TYR A 29 2.71 -5.48 0.49
N LEU A 30 3.81 -4.91 1.00
CA LEU A 30 4.23 -3.53 0.68
C LEU A 30 4.61 -3.37 -0.79
N ASN A 31 5.27 -4.37 -1.39
CA ASN A 31 5.61 -4.37 -2.81
C ASN A 31 4.35 -4.46 -3.69
N ALA A 32 3.44 -5.40 -3.40
CA ALA A 32 2.18 -5.52 -4.13
C ALA A 32 1.33 -4.24 -4.03
N ALA A 33 1.29 -3.63 -2.83
CA ALA A 33 0.61 -2.36 -2.60
C ALA A 33 1.25 -1.21 -3.41
N LYS A 34 2.58 -1.15 -3.45
CA LYS A 34 3.32 -0.15 -4.24
C LYS A 34 3.01 -0.28 -5.73
N GLU A 35 3.01 -1.48 -6.28
CA GLU A 35 2.68 -1.72 -7.69
C GLU A 35 1.24 -1.25 -8.01
N ALA A 36 0.28 -1.59 -7.15
CA ALA A 36 -1.09 -1.14 -7.32
C ALA A 36 -1.21 0.39 -7.24
N CYS A 37 -0.54 1.01 -6.26
CA CYS A 37 -0.50 2.47 -6.13
C CYS A 37 0.10 3.12 -7.38
N LEU A 38 1.24 2.66 -7.86
CA LEU A 38 1.90 3.18 -9.07
C LEU A 38 1.03 3.03 -10.33
N ALA A 39 0.29 1.92 -10.44
CA ALA A 39 -0.61 1.71 -11.58
C ALA A 39 -1.77 2.71 -11.65
N TYR A 40 -2.19 3.29 -10.51
CA TYR A 40 -3.29 4.25 -10.43
C TYR A 40 -2.84 5.70 -10.24
N ALA A 41 -1.69 5.91 -9.61
CA ALA A 41 -1.16 7.22 -9.30
C ALA A 41 -0.83 8.02 -10.57
N PRO A 42 -0.92 9.36 -10.53
CA PRO A 42 -0.44 10.20 -11.63
C PRO A 42 1.08 10.06 -11.79
N ALA A 43 1.60 10.32 -12.99
CA ALA A 43 3.05 10.36 -13.18
C ALA A 43 3.68 11.46 -12.31
N LEU A 44 4.64 11.08 -11.46
CA LEU A 44 5.52 12.03 -10.78
C LEU A 44 6.56 12.56 -11.76
N ALA A 45 7.00 13.79 -11.55
CA ALA A 45 8.15 14.33 -12.28
C ALA A 45 9.41 13.50 -11.94
N GLU A 46 10.32 13.36 -12.91
CA GLU A 46 11.56 12.62 -12.73
C GLU A 46 12.39 13.24 -11.59
N GLY A 47 12.74 12.44 -10.58
CA GLY A 47 13.45 12.90 -9.38
C GLY A 47 12.58 13.54 -8.30
N ALA A 48 11.25 13.61 -8.47
CA ALA A 48 10.35 14.06 -7.41
C ALA A 48 10.30 13.03 -6.26
N SER A 49 10.30 13.52 -5.02
CA SER A 49 10.11 12.68 -3.84
C SER A 49 8.67 12.15 -3.76
N ILE A 50 8.49 10.97 -3.16
CA ILE A 50 7.17 10.38 -2.94
C ILE A 50 6.44 11.20 -1.86
N PRO A 51 5.22 11.71 -2.12
CA PRO A 51 4.46 12.43 -1.10
C PRO A 51 4.07 11.54 0.08
N ASP A 52 3.96 12.11 1.29
CA ASP A 52 3.55 11.35 2.48
C ASP A 52 2.17 10.68 2.32
N GLY A 53 1.27 11.32 1.57
CA GLY A 53 -0.03 10.73 1.24
C GLY A 53 0.09 9.43 0.44
N TRP A 54 1.14 9.27 -0.37
CA TRP A 54 1.39 8.05 -1.13
C TRP A 54 2.03 6.96 -0.26
N ARG A 55 2.89 7.33 0.69
CA ARG A 55 3.37 6.41 1.75
C ARG A 55 2.18 5.86 2.53
N LEU A 56 1.27 6.72 2.98
CA LEU A 56 0.04 6.29 3.66
C LEU A 56 -0.85 5.42 2.76
N ALA A 57 -0.98 5.77 1.48
CA ALA A 57 -1.76 4.99 0.52
C ALA A 57 -1.22 3.55 0.37
N GLN A 58 0.11 3.39 0.32
CA GLN A 58 0.77 2.08 0.27
C GLN A 58 0.46 1.26 1.53
N ALA A 59 0.62 1.84 2.72
CA ALA A 59 0.35 1.16 3.99
C ALA A 59 -1.11 0.68 4.09
N LEU A 60 -2.06 1.54 3.72
CA LEU A 60 -3.49 1.21 3.73
C LEU A 60 -3.82 0.09 2.73
N GLN A 61 -3.25 0.13 1.53
CA GLN A 61 -3.46 -0.92 0.54
C GLN A 61 -2.87 -2.25 0.98
N ALA A 62 -1.68 -2.24 1.58
CA ALA A 62 -1.05 -3.44 2.13
C ALA A 62 -1.90 -4.05 3.26
N ARG A 63 -2.37 -3.20 4.19
CA ARG A 63 -3.29 -3.59 5.26
C ARG A 63 -4.59 -4.20 4.74
N ASN A 64 -5.22 -3.58 3.75
CA ASN A 64 -6.46 -4.08 3.16
C ASN A 64 -6.26 -5.45 2.51
N THR A 65 -5.14 -5.63 1.80
CA THR A 65 -4.78 -6.90 1.17
C THR A 65 -4.55 -7.99 2.21
N TYR A 66 -3.83 -7.68 3.28
CA TYR A 66 -3.58 -8.59 4.40
C TYR A 66 -4.84 -8.95 5.20
N ASN A 67 -5.72 -7.98 5.46
CA ASN A 67 -7.00 -8.25 6.13
C ASN A 67 -7.92 -9.10 5.26
N SER A 68 -7.89 -8.89 3.94
CA SER A 68 -8.67 -9.69 2.99
C SER A 68 -8.17 -11.14 2.94
N SER A 69 -6.86 -11.37 2.98
CA SER A 69 -6.30 -12.73 3.03
C SER A 69 -6.65 -13.46 4.32
N LYS A 70 -6.78 -12.75 5.45
CA LYS A 70 -7.29 -13.33 6.71
C LYS A 70 -8.79 -13.66 6.68
N ALA A 71 -9.59 -12.82 6.01
CA ALA A 71 -11.04 -12.95 5.98
C ALA A 71 -11.57 -14.04 5.04
N ALA A 72 -10.70 -14.69 4.26
CA ALA A 72 -11.04 -15.81 3.38
C ALA A 72 -10.39 -17.14 3.84
N PRO A 73 -10.81 -17.76 4.97
CA PRO A 73 -10.18 -18.99 5.47
C PRO A 73 -10.53 -20.25 4.66
N GLY A 74 -11.33 -20.13 3.59
CA GLY A 74 -11.84 -21.25 2.78
C GLY A 74 -11.48 -21.20 1.30
N GLY A 75 -10.63 -20.27 0.87
CA GLY A 75 -10.11 -20.23 -0.50
C GLY A 75 -8.75 -20.92 -0.56
N ASP A 76 -8.75 -22.18 -0.97
CA ASP A 76 -7.61 -22.96 -1.48
C ASP A 76 -6.21 -22.45 -1.06
N PHE A 77 -5.81 -22.82 0.16
CA PHE A 77 -4.43 -22.70 0.63
C PHE A 77 -3.61 -23.93 0.20
N ASP A 78 -3.84 -24.44 -1.00
CA ASP A 78 -3.13 -25.61 -1.54
C ASP A 78 -1.96 -25.17 -2.42
N GLY A 79 -0.75 -25.31 -1.87
CA GLY A 79 0.47 -25.56 -2.64
C GLY A 79 0.96 -24.48 -3.60
N GLY A 80 1.72 -23.50 -3.08
CA GLY A 80 2.93 -23.03 -3.77
C GLY A 80 2.96 -21.62 -4.36
N GLY A 81 1.92 -20.81 -4.19
CA GLY A 81 1.96 -19.41 -4.61
C GLY A 81 1.19 -18.52 -3.67
N TYR A 82 1.83 -17.48 -3.13
CA TYR A 82 1.13 -16.34 -2.54
C TYR A 82 0.39 -15.61 -3.67
N GLY A 83 -0.73 -16.18 -4.12
CA GLY A 83 -1.63 -15.58 -5.09
C GLY A 83 -2.41 -14.46 -4.42
N ILE A 84 -1.76 -13.29 -4.27
CA ILE A 84 -2.45 -12.09 -3.82
C ILE A 84 -3.46 -11.72 -4.91
N SER A 85 -4.74 -12.01 -4.66
CA SER A 85 -5.82 -11.55 -5.53
C SER A 85 -5.77 -10.02 -5.55
N ALA A 86 -5.47 -9.44 -6.72
CA ALA A 86 -5.38 -8.00 -6.89
C ALA A 86 -6.78 -7.37 -6.77
N PHE A 87 -7.18 -7.06 -5.55
CA PHE A 87 -8.42 -6.35 -5.29
C PHE A 87 -8.33 -4.91 -5.80
N PRO A 88 -9.44 -4.34 -6.28
CA PRO A 88 -9.45 -2.94 -6.70
C PRO A 88 -9.02 -2.04 -5.54
N LEU A 89 -8.16 -1.05 -5.82
CA LEU A 89 -7.76 -0.04 -4.84
C LEU A 89 -8.99 0.59 -4.17
N ASP A 90 -8.95 0.66 -2.84
CA ASP A 90 -10.01 1.27 -2.05
C ASP A 90 -10.19 2.76 -2.40
N TRP A 91 -11.40 3.28 -2.21
CA TRP A 91 -11.72 4.67 -2.52
C TRP A 91 -10.86 5.66 -1.73
N GLN A 92 -10.48 5.35 -0.48
CA GLN A 92 -9.60 6.18 0.35
C GLN A 92 -8.20 6.23 -0.23
N VAL A 93 -7.65 5.07 -0.61
CA VAL A 93 -6.33 4.94 -1.26
C VAL A 93 -6.32 5.74 -2.57
N LYS A 94 -7.39 5.65 -3.36
CA LYS A 94 -7.53 6.44 -4.58
C LYS A 94 -7.59 7.95 -4.32
N GLN A 95 -8.21 8.41 -3.22
CA GLN A 95 -8.22 9.84 -2.86
C GLN A 95 -6.84 10.33 -2.38
N LEU A 96 -6.04 9.48 -1.74
CA LEU A 96 -4.68 9.82 -1.34
C LEU A 96 -3.73 9.91 -2.54
N LEU A 97 -3.88 9.02 -3.53
CA LEU A 97 -3.07 9.03 -4.75
C LEU A 97 -3.51 10.12 -5.73
N ARG A 98 -4.83 10.33 -5.85
CA ARG A 98 -5.44 11.27 -6.81
C ARG A 98 -6.68 11.95 -6.20
N PRO A 99 -6.50 12.97 -5.36
CA PRO A 99 -7.61 13.68 -4.75
C PRO A 99 -8.50 14.33 -5.82
N ARG A 100 -9.81 14.05 -5.79
CA ARG A 100 -10.78 14.55 -6.81
C ARG A 100 -11.22 15.99 -6.59
N ARG A 101 -10.95 16.55 -5.41
CA ARG A 101 -11.20 17.96 -5.09
C ARG A 101 -9.85 18.57 -4.75
N ALA A 102 -9.56 19.69 -5.41
CA ALA A 102 -8.36 20.47 -5.16
C ALA A 102 -8.24 20.75 -3.65
N LEU A 103 -7.33 20.05 -2.97
CA LEU A 103 -6.35 20.76 -2.16
C LEU A 103 -5.53 21.53 -3.22
N GLY A 104 -5.98 22.68 -3.71
CA GLY A 104 -6.30 23.81 -2.85
C GLY A 104 -5.00 24.10 -2.13
N ALA A 105 -4.01 24.59 -2.88
CA ALA A 105 -2.77 25.09 -2.36
C ALA A 105 -3.10 25.95 -1.14
N ILE A 106 -2.73 25.47 0.05
CA ILE A 106 -2.63 26.37 1.18
C ILE A 106 -1.35 27.18 0.92
N ALA A 107 -1.58 28.46 0.65
CA ALA A 107 -0.59 29.50 0.49
C ALA A 107 0.19 29.75 1.78
#